data_AF-A0A655C5A9-F1
#
_entry.id   AF-A0A655C5A9-F1
#
_cell.length_a   1.000
_cell.length_b   1.000
_cell.length_c   1.000
_cell.angle_alpha   90.00
_cell.angle_beta   90.00
_cell.angle_gamma   90.00
#
_symmetry.space_group_name_H-M   'P 1'
#
loop_
_entity.id
_entity.type
_entity.pdbx_description
1 polymer ?
#
loop_
_entity_poly.entity_id
_entity_poly.type
_entity_poly.pdbx_seq_one_letter_code
_entity_poly.pdbx_strand_id
1 'polypeptide(L)'
;MLSFLKAPANAPLITDKHEVDARYRYWRRHILITIWLGYALFYFTRKSFNAAAPEILASGILSRSDIGLLATLFYITYGVSKFVSGIVSDRSNARYFMGIGLIATGVVNILFGFSTSLWAFALLWALNAFFQGFGSPVCARLLTAWYSRTERGGWWALWNTAHNVGGALIPLVMAAVALHYGWRVGMMVAGLLAIGVGMVLCWRLRDRPQADWFTAGRRLAARCAGGRPTARGRGAKSQRNPR
;
A
#
# COMPACT_ATOMS: atom_id res chain seq x y z
N MET A 1 -2.96 21.62 -8.53
CA MET A 1 -2.72 20.16 -8.38
C MET A 1 -1.23 19.89 -8.57
N LEU A 2 -0.55 19.36 -7.56
CA LEU A 2 0.91 19.18 -7.53
C LEU A 2 1.37 18.18 -8.62
N SER A 3 2.36 18.58 -9.42
CA SER A 3 2.91 17.84 -10.57
C SER A 3 3.42 16.43 -10.25
N PHE A 4 3.73 16.14 -8.98
CA PHE A 4 4.24 14.84 -8.51
C PHE A 4 3.18 13.74 -8.45
N LEU A 5 1.89 14.10 -8.51
CA LEU A 5 0.77 13.16 -8.54
C LEU A 5 0.37 12.73 -9.96
N LYS A 6 0.99 13.31 -11.02
CA LYS A 6 0.72 12.90 -12.41
C LYS A 6 1.33 11.52 -12.67
N ALA A 7 0.56 10.68 -13.35
CA ALA A 7 1.05 9.41 -13.86
C ALA A 7 2.27 9.65 -14.78
N PRO A 8 3.36 8.86 -14.67
CA PRO A 8 4.53 9.01 -15.52
C PRO A 8 4.19 8.71 -17.00
N ALA A 9 4.89 9.37 -17.91
CA ALA A 9 4.75 9.23 -19.35
C ALA A 9 5.02 7.79 -19.84
N ASN A 10 4.34 7.42 -20.94
CA ASN A 10 4.36 6.09 -21.54
C ASN A 10 5.80 5.63 -21.86
N ALA A 11 6.24 4.54 -21.22
CA ALA A 11 7.52 3.88 -21.52
C ALA A 11 7.39 3.03 -22.79
N PRO A 12 8.43 2.93 -23.65
CA PRO A 12 8.34 2.33 -24.98
C PRO A 12 7.90 0.85 -25.00
N LEU A 13 7.16 0.49 -26.05
CA LEU A 13 6.61 -0.84 -26.34
C LEU A 13 7.70 -1.91 -26.42
N ILE A 14 7.78 -2.77 -25.40
CA ILE A 14 8.59 -4.00 -25.44
C ILE A 14 7.85 -5.02 -26.32
N THR A 15 8.48 -5.46 -27.41
CA THR A 15 7.87 -6.31 -28.45
C THR A 15 8.15 -7.80 -28.22
N ASP A 16 9.11 -8.15 -27.36
CA ASP A 16 9.53 -9.53 -27.10
C ASP A 16 8.73 -10.21 -25.97
N LYS A 17 8.07 -11.34 -26.28
CA LYS A 17 7.21 -12.08 -25.32
C LYS A 17 8.00 -12.66 -24.15
N HIS A 18 9.22 -13.17 -24.39
CA HIS A 18 10.02 -13.82 -23.33
C HIS A 18 10.47 -12.81 -22.27
N GLU A 19 10.86 -11.61 -22.70
CA GLU A 19 11.27 -10.53 -21.81
C GLU A 19 10.08 -9.96 -21.02
N VAL A 20 8.91 -9.86 -21.65
CA VAL A 20 7.66 -9.46 -20.99
C VAL A 20 7.28 -10.44 -19.88
N ASP A 21 7.33 -11.75 -20.14
CA ASP A 21 6.97 -12.78 -19.15
C ASP A 21 7.95 -12.85 -17.98
N ALA A 22 9.26 -12.71 -18.24
CA ALA A 22 10.28 -12.68 -17.19
C ALA A 22 10.14 -11.44 -16.29
N ARG A 23 9.99 -10.25 -16.90
CA ARG A 23 9.75 -9.00 -16.16
C ARG A 23 8.42 -9.08 -15.41
N TYR A 24 7.39 -9.67 -16.01
CA TYR A 24 6.09 -9.82 -15.36
C TYR A 24 6.16 -10.67 -14.10
N ARG A 25 6.79 -11.86 -14.15
CA ARG A 25 6.99 -12.72 -12.98
C ARG A 25 7.81 -12.03 -11.88
N TYR A 26 8.86 -11.31 -12.27
CA TYR A 26 9.70 -10.54 -11.35
C TYR A 26 8.90 -9.46 -10.62
N TRP A 27 8.21 -8.58 -11.36
CA TRP A 27 7.46 -7.47 -10.77
C TRP A 27 6.26 -7.93 -9.95
N ARG A 28 5.57 -9.01 -10.37
CA ARG A 28 4.45 -9.59 -9.62
C ARG A 28 4.89 -10.05 -8.22
N ARG A 29 6.02 -10.76 -8.12
CA ARG A 29 6.58 -11.18 -6.81
C ARG A 29 7.03 -9.99 -5.98
N HIS A 30 7.73 -9.02 -6.59
CA HIS A 30 8.22 -7.84 -5.87
C HIS A 30 7.07 -7.01 -5.31
N ILE A 31 6.03 -6.75 -6.11
CA ILE A 31 4.88 -5.96 -5.68
C ILE A 31 4.18 -6.66 -4.53
N LEU A 32 3.95 -7.96 -4.64
CA LEU A 32 3.36 -8.75 -3.56
C LEU A 32 4.16 -8.67 -2.27
N ILE A 33 5.47 -8.86 -2.32
CA ILE A 33 6.32 -8.78 -1.14
C ILE A 33 6.26 -7.37 -0.53
N THR A 34 6.32 -6.32 -1.36
CA THR A 34 6.27 -4.94 -0.87
C THR A 34 4.92 -4.55 -0.27
N ILE A 35 3.80 -4.95 -0.86
CA ILE A 35 2.46 -4.68 -0.28
C ILE A 35 2.22 -5.53 0.97
N TRP A 36 2.74 -6.76 0.99
CA TRP A 36 2.65 -7.67 2.14
C TRP A 36 3.44 -7.10 3.32
N LEU A 37 4.68 -6.68 3.10
CA LEU A 37 5.51 -6.03 4.12
C LEU A 37 4.93 -4.70 4.57
N GLY A 38 4.51 -3.83 3.63
CA GLY A 38 3.92 -2.54 3.98
C GLY A 38 2.64 -2.70 4.81
N TYR A 39 1.79 -3.67 4.47
CA TYR A 39 0.58 -3.96 5.23
C TYR A 39 0.87 -4.59 6.59
N ALA A 40 1.84 -5.52 6.67
CA ALA A 40 2.31 -6.06 7.94
C ALA A 40 2.81 -4.96 8.88
N LEU A 41 3.48 -3.93 8.35
CA LEU A 41 3.99 -2.80 9.14
C LEU A 41 2.91 -1.80 9.57
N PHE A 42 1.86 -1.59 8.76
CA PHE A 42 0.68 -0.86 9.25
C PHE A 42 0.04 -1.57 10.46
N TYR A 43 -0.01 -2.90 10.43
CA TYR A 43 -0.43 -3.67 11.59
C TYR A 43 0.58 -3.59 12.73
N PHE A 44 1.88 -3.49 12.42
CA PHE A 44 2.97 -3.27 13.36
C PHE A 44 2.72 -2.08 14.27
N THR A 45 2.49 -0.90 13.69
CA THR A 45 2.26 0.32 14.47
C THR A 45 1.00 0.22 15.32
N ARG A 46 -0.07 -0.39 14.81
CA ARG A 46 -1.33 -0.56 15.55
C ARG A 46 -1.21 -1.49 16.76
N LYS A 47 -0.60 -2.66 16.58
CA LYS A 47 -0.44 -3.62 17.68
C LYS A 47 0.64 -3.18 18.67
N SER A 48 1.62 -2.37 18.25
CA SER A 48 2.62 -1.80 19.15
C SER A 48 1.98 -0.98 20.28
N PHE A 49 0.93 -0.20 19.98
CA PHE A 49 0.15 0.50 21.01
C PHE A 49 -0.60 -0.44 21.94
N ASN A 50 -1.25 -1.47 21.41
CA ASN A 50 -1.95 -2.43 22.25
C ASN A 50 -0.99 -3.20 23.17
N ALA A 51 0.24 -3.46 22.71
CA ALA A 51 1.29 -4.08 23.51
C ALA A 51 1.87 -3.12 24.56
N ALA A 52 1.97 -1.82 24.24
CA ALA A 52 2.44 -0.79 25.17
C ALA A 52 1.36 -0.33 26.17
N ALA A 53 0.08 -0.54 25.89
CA ALA A 53 -1.04 -0.14 26.75
C ALA A 53 -0.88 -0.53 28.24
N PRO A 54 -0.53 -1.79 28.61
CA PRO A 54 -0.34 -2.14 30.03
C PRO A 54 0.81 -1.38 30.69
N GLU A 55 1.93 -1.13 30.00
CA GLU A 55 3.05 -0.33 30.54
C GLU A 55 2.70 1.15 30.66
N ILE A 56 1.96 1.69 29.69
CA ILE A 56 1.47 3.07 29.74
C ILE A 56 0.55 3.26 30.95
N LEU A 57 -0.33 2.30 31.23
CA LEU A 57 -1.16 2.29 32.45
C LEU A 57 -0.30 2.22 33.72
N ALA A 58 0.73 1.38 33.74
CA ALA A 58 1.64 1.23 34.88
C ALA A 58 2.46 2.52 35.14
N SER A 59 2.76 3.29 34.08
CA SER A 59 3.48 4.56 34.20
C SER A 59 2.65 5.70 34.80
N GLY A 60 1.33 5.51 34.98
CA GLY A 60 0.43 6.51 35.57
C GLY A 60 0.11 7.71 34.66
N ILE A 61 0.61 7.72 33.41
CA ILE A 61 0.40 8.84 32.46
C ILE A 61 -1.02 8.83 31.89
N LEU A 62 -1.62 7.64 31.69
CA LEU A 62 -3.00 7.49 31.20
C LEU A 62 -3.81 6.56 32.09
N SER A 63 -5.10 6.85 32.21
CA SER A 63 -6.07 5.97 32.86
C SER A 63 -6.62 4.91 31.91
N ARG A 64 -7.27 3.87 32.45
CA ARG A 64 -7.96 2.85 31.65
C ARG A 64 -9.08 3.44 30.79
N SER A 65 -9.80 4.45 31.30
CA SER A 65 -10.81 5.20 30.55
C SER A 65 -10.20 5.94 29.37
N ASP A 66 -9.03 6.56 29.54
CA ASP A 66 -8.37 7.29 28.46
C ASP A 66 -7.93 6.38 27.32
N ILE A 67 -7.39 5.20 27.64
CA ILE A 67 -7.04 4.19 26.62
C ILE A 67 -8.29 3.73 25.85
N GLY A 68 -9.42 3.54 26.55
CA GLY A 68 -10.70 3.23 25.92
C GLY A 68 -11.19 4.34 24.97
N LEU A 69 -11.05 5.61 25.38
CA LEU A 69 -11.37 6.77 24.55
C LEU A 69 -10.45 6.83 23.31
N LEU A 70 -9.14 6.65 23.49
CA LEU A 70 -8.17 6.61 22.39
C LEU A 70 -8.47 5.47 21.41
N ALA A 71 -8.81 4.29 21.91
CA ALA A 71 -9.19 3.16 21.07
C ALA A 71 -10.45 3.47 20.25
N THR A 72 -11.49 4.04 20.88
CA THR A 72 -12.72 4.45 20.20
C THR A 72 -12.44 5.51 19.12
N LEU A 73 -11.67 6.54 19.47
CA LEU A 73 -11.25 7.59 18.55
C LEU A 73 -10.52 7.00 17.34
N PHE A 74 -9.60 6.05 17.57
CA PHE A 74 -8.89 5.35 16.51
C PHE A 74 -9.86 4.66 15.54
N TYR A 75 -10.84 3.91 16.04
CA TYR A 75 -11.79 3.20 15.18
C TYR A 75 -12.69 4.14 14.37
N ILE A 76 -13.15 5.24 14.98
CA ILE A 76 -13.97 6.26 14.30
C ILE A 76 -13.15 6.92 13.18
N THR A 77 -11.95 7.42 13.51
CA THR A 77 -11.08 8.08 12.53
C THR A 77 -10.63 7.11 11.44
N TYR A 78 -10.36 5.85 11.77
CA TYR A 78 -10.03 4.81 10.80
C TYR A 78 -11.20 4.51 9.84
N GLY A 79 -12.44 4.49 10.36
CA GLY A 79 -13.66 4.37 9.56
C GLY A 79 -13.80 5.51 8.55
N VAL A 80 -13.74 6.75 9.03
CA VAL A 80 -13.79 7.96 8.18
C VAL A 80 -12.66 7.96 7.16
N SER A 81 -11.44 7.62 7.59
CA SER A 81 -10.29 7.53 6.69
C SER A 81 -10.52 6.51 5.58
N LYS A 82 -11.10 5.35 5.86
CA LYS A 82 -11.42 4.36 4.80
C LYS A 82 -12.32 4.95 3.72
N PHE A 83 -13.36 5.70 4.08
CA PHE A 83 -14.23 6.37 3.09
C PHE A 83 -13.47 7.39 2.25
N VAL A 84 -12.72 8.29 2.90
CA VAL A 84 -11.93 9.32 2.20
C VAL A 84 -10.88 8.68 1.30
N SER A 85 -10.19 7.67 1.81
CA SER A 85 -9.10 6.97 1.13
C SER A 85 -9.56 6.17 -0.08
N GLY A 86 -10.79 5.64 -0.10
CA GLY A 86 -11.36 5.00 -1.28
C GLY A 86 -11.45 5.98 -2.45
N ILE A 87 -12.03 7.15 -2.20
CA ILE A 87 -12.20 8.22 -3.21
C ILE A 87 -10.85 8.76 -3.67
N VAL A 88 -9.94 9.02 -2.72
CA VAL A 88 -8.62 9.60 -3.02
C VAL A 88 -7.70 8.58 -3.70
N SER A 89 -7.75 7.31 -3.32
CA SER A 89 -6.95 6.23 -3.90
C SER A 89 -7.23 6.06 -5.39
N ASP A 90 -8.48 6.21 -5.83
CA ASP A 90 -8.83 6.07 -7.25
C ASP A 90 -8.17 7.12 -8.14
N ARG A 91 -7.95 8.34 -7.61
CA ARG A 91 -7.33 9.45 -8.34
C ARG A 91 -5.83 9.61 -8.10
N SER A 92 -5.28 8.91 -7.11
CA SER A 92 -3.89 9.07 -6.67
C SER A 92 -2.97 7.95 -7.15
N ASN A 93 -1.68 8.26 -7.22
CA ASN A 93 -0.64 7.27 -7.50
C ASN A 93 -0.45 6.38 -6.25
N ALA A 94 -0.74 5.08 -6.33
CA ALA A 94 -0.72 4.15 -5.20
C ALA A 94 0.67 4.03 -4.54
N ARG A 95 1.74 4.13 -5.32
CA ARG A 95 3.14 4.14 -4.85
C ARG A 95 3.35 5.24 -3.81
N TYR A 96 3.01 6.47 -4.16
CA TYR A 96 3.19 7.60 -3.26
C TYR A 96 2.14 7.61 -2.15
N PHE A 97 0.91 7.20 -2.44
CA PHE A 97 -0.15 7.20 -1.43
C PHE A 97 0.13 6.24 -0.27
N MET A 98 0.57 5.01 -0.58
CA MET A 98 0.91 4.01 0.44
C MET A 98 2.21 4.35 1.16
N GLY A 99 3.24 4.78 0.42
CA GLY A 99 4.54 5.12 1.01
C GLY A 99 4.48 6.36 1.92
N ILE A 100 3.82 7.44 1.49
CA ILE A 100 3.61 8.64 2.31
C ILE A 100 2.77 8.30 3.54
N GLY A 101 1.71 7.49 3.38
CA GLY A 101 0.91 7.02 4.51
C GLY A 101 1.75 6.29 5.55
N LEU A 102 2.59 5.35 5.12
CA LEU A 102 3.44 4.58 6.04
C LEU A 102 4.53 5.43 6.70
N ILE A 103 5.15 6.36 5.97
CA ILE A 103 6.12 7.32 6.51
C ILE A 103 5.45 8.22 7.55
N ALA A 104 4.27 8.77 7.23
CA ALA A 104 3.51 9.62 8.13
C ALA A 104 3.11 8.86 9.41
N THR A 105 2.62 7.62 9.29
CA THR A 105 2.36 6.74 10.43
C THR A 105 3.61 6.53 11.28
N GLY A 106 4.78 6.32 10.66
CA GLY A 106 6.03 6.14 11.37
C GLY A 106 6.50 7.40 12.11
N VAL A 107 6.42 8.58 11.48
CA VAL A 107 6.75 9.87 12.12
C VAL A 107 5.84 10.12 13.32
N VAL A 108 4.54 9.89 13.16
CA VAL A 108 3.56 10.02 14.24
C VAL A 108 3.88 9.07 15.39
N ASN A 109 4.35 7.85 15.11
CA ASN A 109 4.73 6.89 16.15
C ASN A 109 5.99 7.31 16.93
N ILE A 110 6.96 7.95 16.26
CA ILE A 110 8.13 8.53 16.93
C ILE A 110 7.70 9.70 17.83
N LEU A 111 6.85 10.60 17.32
CA LEU A 111 6.30 11.71 18.10
C LEU A 111 5.47 11.21 19.30
N PHE A 112 4.77 10.08 19.13
CA PHE A 112 4.04 9.42 20.20
C PHE A 112 4.97 9.00 21.34
N GLY A 113 6.15 8.45 21.03
CA GLY A 113 7.15 8.08 22.05
C GLY A 113 7.70 9.26 22.87
N PHE A 114 7.76 10.46 22.28
CA PHE A 114 8.22 11.68 22.96
C PHE A 114 7.12 12.42 23.73
N SER A 115 5.85 12.16 23.39
CA SER A 115 4.71 12.86 24.01
C SER A 115 4.41 12.35 25.42
N THR A 116 3.91 13.24 26.27
CA THR A 116 3.46 12.94 27.65
C THR A 116 2.06 13.44 27.95
N SER A 117 1.46 14.25 27.05
CA SER A 117 0.13 14.84 27.25
C SER A 117 -0.96 13.99 26.61
N LEU A 118 -2.09 13.82 27.31
CA LEU A 118 -3.27 13.09 26.82
C LEU A 118 -3.82 13.67 25.51
N TRP A 119 -3.90 14.99 25.40
CA TRP A 119 -4.38 15.67 24.19
C TRP A 119 -3.46 15.43 22.99
N ALA A 120 -2.16 15.46 23.23
CA ALA A 120 -1.17 15.14 22.22
C ALA A 120 -1.26 13.67 21.80
N PHE A 121 -1.48 12.75 22.75
CA PHE A 121 -1.74 11.34 22.42
C PHE A 121 -3.01 11.16 21.58
N ALA A 122 -4.12 11.83 21.94
CA ALA A 122 -5.36 11.75 21.16
C ALA A 122 -5.19 12.25 19.72
N LEU A 123 -4.54 13.39 19.54
CA LEU A 123 -4.29 13.95 18.21
C LEU A 123 -3.35 13.06 17.39
N LEU A 124 -2.22 12.65 17.97
CA LEU A 124 -1.26 11.77 17.29
C LEU A 124 -1.91 10.43 16.95
N TRP A 125 -2.69 9.85 17.85
CA TRP A 125 -3.36 8.57 17.62
C TRP A 125 -4.45 8.66 16.55
N ALA A 126 -5.22 9.75 16.51
CA ALA A 126 -6.18 10.02 15.44
C ALA A 126 -5.48 10.20 14.08
N LEU A 127 -4.40 10.98 14.03
CA LEU A 127 -3.59 11.11 12.81
C LEU A 127 -3.02 9.77 12.36
N ASN A 128 -2.54 8.96 13.29
CA ASN A 128 -2.03 7.62 13.02
C ASN A 128 -3.13 6.75 12.38
N ALA A 129 -4.34 6.73 12.96
CA ALA A 129 -5.50 6.02 12.44
C ALA A 129 -5.88 6.49 11.02
N PHE A 130 -5.81 7.81 10.79
CA PHE A 130 -6.10 8.40 9.50
C PHE A 130 -5.14 7.91 8.42
N PHE A 131 -3.83 7.92 8.68
CA PHE A 131 -2.84 7.45 7.70
C PHE A 131 -2.89 5.92 7.50
N GLN A 132 -3.20 5.14 8.55
CA GLN A 132 -3.37 3.69 8.42
C GLN A 132 -4.54 3.30 7.52
N GLY A 133 -5.61 4.10 7.48
CA GLY A 133 -6.77 3.85 6.60
C GLY A 133 -6.42 3.82 5.10
N PHE A 134 -5.32 4.46 4.71
CA PHE A 134 -4.89 4.58 3.32
C PHE A 134 -4.29 3.29 2.74
N GLY A 135 -3.80 2.37 3.59
CA GLY A 135 -3.12 1.15 3.13
C GLY A 135 -4.04 0.14 2.44
N SER A 136 -5.24 -0.07 2.99
CA SER A 136 -6.18 -1.10 2.51
C SER A 136 -6.66 -0.90 1.06
N PRO A 137 -7.18 0.29 0.63
CA PRO A 137 -7.67 0.47 -0.73
C PRO A 137 -6.55 0.39 -1.78
N VAL A 138 -5.34 0.85 -1.43
CA VAL A 138 -4.17 0.76 -2.31
C VAL A 138 -3.77 -0.69 -2.56
N CYS A 139 -3.73 -1.52 -1.51
CA CYS A 139 -3.43 -2.95 -1.63
C CYS A 139 -4.47 -3.66 -2.50
N ALA A 140 -5.77 -3.38 -2.28
CA ALA A 140 -6.85 -3.94 -3.08
C ALA A 140 -6.73 -3.56 -4.56
N ARG A 141 -6.41 -2.28 -4.85
CA ARG A 141 -6.20 -1.80 -6.22
C ARG A 141 -4.99 -2.45 -6.89
N LEU A 142 -3.88 -2.62 -6.17
CA LEU A 142 -2.68 -3.30 -6.68
C LEU A 142 -2.94 -4.78 -6.97
N LEU A 143 -3.62 -5.50 -6.07
CA LEU A 143 -4.02 -6.90 -6.31
C LEU A 143 -4.92 -7.01 -7.55
N THR A 144 -5.93 -6.14 -7.65
CA THR A 144 -6.87 -6.20 -8.78
C THR A 144 -6.26 -5.77 -10.11
N ALA A 145 -5.23 -4.91 -10.11
CA ALA A 145 -4.53 -4.48 -11.31
C ALA A 145 -3.50 -5.50 -11.83
N TRP A 146 -2.78 -6.19 -10.93
CA TRP A 146 -1.70 -7.12 -11.30
C TRP A 146 -2.14 -8.58 -11.40
N TYR A 147 -3.28 -8.95 -10.82
CA TYR A 147 -3.74 -10.35 -10.75
C TYR A 147 -5.09 -10.57 -11.43
N SER A 148 -5.13 -11.61 -12.28
CA SER A 148 -6.34 -12.03 -12.99
C SER A 148 -7.43 -12.54 -12.02
N ARG A 149 -8.70 -12.48 -12.44
CA ARG A 149 -9.86 -12.85 -11.60
C ARG A 149 -9.80 -14.28 -11.08
N THR A 150 -9.27 -15.22 -11.89
CA THR A 150 -9.18 -16.66 -11.56
C THR A 150 -8.19 -16.97 -10.44
N GLU A 151 -7.10 -16.21 -10.33
CA GLU A 151 -6.06 -16.48 -9.32
C GLU A 151 -6.18 -15.54 -8.10
N ARG A 152 -7.02 -14.50 -8.20
CA ARG A 152 -7.10 -13.40 -7.22
C ARG A 152 -7.40 -13.86 -5.80
N GLY A 153 -8.22 -14.90 -5.63
CA GLY A 153 -8.59 -15.43 -4.32
C GLY A 153 -7.37 -15.91 -3.51
N GLY A 154 -6.46 -16.66 -4.13
CA GLY A 154 -5.24 -17.13 -3.47
C GLY A 154 -4.30 -16.00 -3.04
N TRP A 155 -4.17 -14.97 -3.87
CA TRP A 155 -3.35 -13.80 -3.53
C TRP A 155 -3.96 -12.93 -2.44
N TRP A 156 -5.30 -12.85 -2.38
CA TRP A 156 -6.01 -12.23 -1.26
C TRP A 156 -5.82 -13.00 0.04
N ALA A 157 -5.84 -14.33 -0.01
CA ALA A 157 -5.53 -15.16 1.16
C ALA A 157 -4.09 -14.93 1.65
N LEU A 158 -3.12 -14.92 0.72
CA LEU A 158 -1.72 -14.63 1.05
C LEU A 158 -1.51 -13.21 1.57
N TRP A 159 -2.26 -12.22 1.07
CA TRP A 159 -2.22 -10.87 1.64
C TRP A 159 -2.79 -10.84 3.07
N ASN A 160 -3.87 -11.59 3.35
CA ASN A 160 -4.41 -11.72 4.70
C ASN A 160 -3.43 -12.38 5.68
N THR A 161 -2.51 -13.24 5.24
CA THR A 161 -1.49 -13.79 6.15
C THR A 161 -0.57 -12.71 6.71
N ALA A 162 -0.37 -11.58 6.01
CA ALA A 162 0.39 -10.44 6.53
C ALA A 162 -0.19 -9.91 7.84
N HIS A 163 -1.52 -9.93 7.97
CA HIS A 163 -2.21 -9.52 9.18
C HIS A 163 -1.82 -10.40 10.37
N ASN A 164 -1.80 -11.72 10.17
CA ASN A 164 -1.53 -12.69 11.22
C ASN A 164 -0.03 -12.70 11.57
N VAL A 165 0.84 -12.67 10.57
CA VAL A 165 2.29 -12.63 10.79
C VAL A 165 2.69 -11.33 11.48
N GLY A 166 2.17 -10.19 11.02
CA GLY A 166 2.30 -8.94 11.75
C GLY A 166 1.80 -9.13 13.19
N GLY A 167 0.53 -9.45 13.36
CA GLY A 167 -0.12 -9.59 14.67
C GLY A 167 0.60 -10.49 15.69
N ALA A 168 1.31 -11.53 15.24
CA ALA A 168 2.07 -12.45 16.09
C ALA A 168 3.50 -11.97 16.37
N LEU A 169 4.19 -11.38 15.38
CA LEU A 169 5.58 -10.95 15.53
C LEU A 169 5.69 -9.68 16.37
N ILE A 170 4.69 -8.80 16.31
CA ILE A 170 4.72 -7.47 16.94
C ILE A 170 4.80 -7.54 18.46
N PRO A 171 3.90 -8.27 19.18
CA PRO A 171 3.97 -8.32 20.63
C PRO A 171 5.29 -8.94 21.11
N LEU A 172 5.87 -9.87 20.35
CA LEU A 172 7.14 -10.50 20.69
C LEU A 172 8.30 -9.50 20.60
N VAL A 173 8.40 -8.76 19.49
CA VAL A 173 9.43 -7.72 19.33
C VAL A 173 9.22 -6.59 20.33
N MET A 174 7.98 -6.14 20.52
CA MET A 174 7.66 -5.05 21.44
C MET A 174 7.90 -5.45 22.89
N ALA A 175 7.52 -6.66 23.31
CA ALA A 175 7.80 -7.15 24.66
C ALA A 175 9.32 -7.24 24.90
N ALA A 176 10.08 -7.75 23.94
CA ALA A 176 11.54 -7.81 24.05
C ALA A 176 12.17 -6.41 24.19
N VAL A 177 11.74 -5.44 23.38
CA VAL A 177 12.27 -4.06 23.46
C VAL A 177 11.80 -3.35 24.73
N ALA A 178 10.55 -3.56 25.14
CA ALA A 178 9.99 -2.91 26.31
C ALA A 178 10.66 -3.38 27.62
N LEU A 179 11.00 -4.67 27.73
CA LEU A 179 11.75 -5.21 28.87
C LEU A 179 13.14 -4.59 29.05
N HIS A 180 13.81 -4.19 27.97
CA HIS A 180 15.19 -3.66 28.03
C HIS A 180 15.26 -2.13 27.98
N TYR A 181 14.36 -1.47 27.24
CA TYR A 181 14.46 -0.04 26.92
C TYR A 181 13.15 0.73 27.15
N GLY A 182 12.07 0.05 27.58
CA GLY A 182 10.75 0.63 27.84
C GLY A 182 9.89 0.84 26.59
N TRP A 183 8.57 1.02 26.82
CA TRP A 183 7.58 1.19 25.75
C TRP A 183 7.86 2.34 24.76
N ARG A 184 8.50 3.43 25.22
CA ARG A 184 8.84 4.59 24.37
C ARG A 184 9.77 4.20 23.23
N VAL A 185 10.84 3.46 23.55
CA VAL A 185 11.81 3.00 22.56
C VAL A 185 11.18 1.98 21.62
N GLY A 186 10.30 1.11 22.13
CA GLY A 186 9.51 0.20 21.28
C GLY A 186 8.70 0.94 20.22
N MET A 187 8.02 2.03 20.59
CA MET A 187 7.29 2.88 19.65
C MET A 187 8.20 3.58 18.63
N MET A 188 9.38 4.03 19.05
CA MET A 188 10.34 4.65 18.14
C MET A 188 10.89 3.65 17.12
N VAL A 189 11.24 2.43 17.56
CA VAL A 189 11.69 1.34 16.69
C VAL A 189 10.60 0.97 15.68
N ALA A 190 9.35 0.85 16.15
CA ALA A 190 8.19 0.64 15.29
C ALA A 190 8.05 1.73 14.21
N GLY A 191 8.23 2.99 14.61
CA GLY A 191 8.16 4.14 13.72
C GLY A 191 9.29 4.18 12.70
N LEU A 192 10.53 3.89 13.11
CA LEU A 192 11.70 3.83 12.24
C LEU A 192 11.58 2.72 11.21
N LEU A 193 11.10 1.52 11.60
CA LEU A 193 10.83 0.43 10.68
C LEU A 193 9.75 0.81 9.66
N ALA A 194 8.67 1.47 10.10
CA ALA A 194 7.63 2.00 9.22
C ALA A 194 8.18 3.03 8.22
N ILE A 195 9.02 3.97 8.65
CA ILE A 195 9.65 4.96 7.77
C ILE A 195 10.60 4.29 6.77
N GLY A 196 11.45 3.37 7.22
CA GLY A 196 12.40 2.65 6.36
C GLY A 196 11.69 1.86 5.27
N VAL A 197 10.68 1.08 5.63
CA VAL A 197 9.89 0.33 4.65
C VAL A 197 9.02 1.26 3.80
N GLY A 198 8.50 2.35 4.36
CA GLY A 198 7.78 3.39 3.61
C GLY A 198 8.64 4.04 2.53
N MET A 199 9.91 4.32 2.81
CA MET A 199 10.88 4.78 1.81
C MET A 199 11.17 3.71 0.76
N VAL A 200 11.33 2.45 1.16
CA VAL A 200 11.47 1.33 0.22
C VAL A 200 10.23 1.19 -0.65
N LEU A 201 9.01 1.36 -0.13
CA LEU A 201 7.78 1.38 -0.94
C LEU A 201 7.79 2.56 -1.91
N CYS A 202 8.13 3.76 -1.45
CA CYS A 202 8.27 4.93 -2.31
C CYS A 202 9.31 4.75 -3.42
N TRP A 203 10.32 3.91 -3.25
CA TRP A 203 11.35 3.65 -4.26
C TRP A 203 11.04 2.43 -5.15
N ARG A 204 10.50 1.36 -4.56
CA ARG A 204 10.35 0.02 -5.17
C ARG A 204 8.95 -0.26 -5.71
N LEU A 205 7.92 0.36 -5.14
CA LEU A 205 6.52 0.08 -5.53
C LEU A 205 6.23 0.78 -6.87
N ARG A 206 5.84 0.01 -7.89
CA ARG A 206 5.54 0.53 -9.23
C ARG A 206 4.04 0.46 -9.49
N ASP A 207 3.48 1.60 -9.86
CA ASP A 207 2.08 1.91 -9.61
C ASP A 207 1.08 1.19 -10.52
N ARG A 208 1.48 0.92 -11.76
CA ARG A 208 0.72 0.13 -12.72
C ARG A 208 1.66 -0.69 -13.61
N PRO A 209 1.22 -1.85 -14.10
CA PRO A 209 1.84 -2.55 -15.22
C PRO A 209 1.49 -1.93 -16.59
N GLN A 210 1.17 -0.64 -16.67
CA GLN A 210 0.79 0.03 -17.92
C GLN A 210 1.65 1.29 -18.06
N ALA A 211 2.40 1.44 -19.15
CA ALA A 211 1.76 1.71 -20.43
C ALA A 211 1.64 0.55 -21.43
N ASP A 212 2.60 -0.38 -21.57
CA ASP A 212 2.75 -0.97 -22.92
C ASP A 212 2.67 -2.50 -23.08
N TRP A 213 3.09 -3.31 -22.09
CA TRP A 213 3.21 -4.76 -22.32
C TRP A 213 1.93 -5.58 -22.06
N PHE A 214 1.07 -5.18 -21.11
CA PHE A 214 -0.16 -5.92 -20.76
C PHE A 214 -1.30 -5.70 -21.76
N THR A 215 -1.39 -4.48 -22.31
CA THR A 215 -2.33 -4.08 -23.36
C THR A 215 -1.88 -4.64 -24.71
N ALA A 216 -0.58 -4.67 -25.01
CA ALA A 216 -0.04 -5.35 -26.18
C ALA A 216 -0.25 -6.87 -26.10
N GLY A 217 0.07 -7.53 -24.98
CA GLY A 217 -0.15 -8.97 -24.81
C GLY A 217 -1.62 -9.40 -24.96
N ARG A 218 -2.57 -8.63 -24.40
CA ARG A 218 -4.01 -8.88 -24.60
C ARG A 218 -4.49 -8.56 -26.01
N ARG A 219 -4.00 -7.49 -26.66
CA ARG A 219 -4.35 -7.18 -28.06
C ARG A 219 -3.73 -8.17 -29.05
N LEU A 220 -2.53 -8.68 -28.78
CA LEU A 220 -1.87 -9.72 -29.58
C LEU A 220 -2.56 -11.07 -29.39
N ALA A 221 -2.89 -11.44 -28.15
CA ALA A 221 -3.67 -12.65 -27.86
C ALA A 221 -5.07 -12.58 -28.49
N ALA A 222 -5.75 -11.41 -28.44
CA ALA A 222 -7.03 -11.21 -29.12
C ALA A 222 -6.89 -11.22 -30.66
N ARG A 223 -5.77 -10.75 -31.23
CA ARG A 223 -5.46 -10.86 -32.67
C ARG A 223 -5.07 -12.26 -33.12
N CYS A 224 -4.48 -13.07 -32.24
CA CYS A 224 -4.18 -14.48 -32.52
C CYS A 224 -5.41 -15.38 -32.31
N ALA A 225 -6.31 -15.02 -31.39
CA ALA A 225 -7.57 -15.72 -31.12
C ALA A 225 -8.71 -15.31 -32.07
N GLY A 226 -8.69 -14.09 -32.60
CA GLY A 226 -9.57 -13.63 -33.67
C GLY A 226 -8.93 -13.93 -35.03
N GLY A 227 -9.38 -15.01 -35.67
CA GLY A 227 -8.85 -15.50 -36.94
C GLY A 227 -8.68 -14.44 -38.03
N ARG A 228 -7.75 -14.77 -38.95
CA ARG A 228 -7.41 -14.04 -40.18
C ARG A 228 -8.59 -13.24 -40.77
N PRO A 229 -8.46 -11.92 -41.02
CA PRO A 229 -9.33 -11.26 -41.97
C PRO A 229 -9.04 -11.87 -43.34
N THR A 230 -10.02 -12.57 -43.88
CA THR A 230 -10.03 -13.05 -45.26
C THR A 230 -9.78 -11.86 -46.20
N ALA A 231 -8.74 -12.00 -47.01
CA ALA A 231 -8.44 -11.08 -48.09
C ALA A 231 -9.62 -11.04 -49.07
N ARG A 232 -10.22 -9.86 -49.27
CA ARG A 232 -11.02 -9.59 -50.46
C ARG A 232 -10.85 -8.14 -50.91
N GLY A 233 -10.11 -7.98 -52.01
CA GLY A 233 -10.37 -6.96 -53.02
C GLY A 233 -9.76 -5.58 -52.84
N ARG A 234 -8.45 -5.44 -53.10
CA ARG A 234 -7.92 -4.21 -53.71
C ARG A 234 -8.30 -4.22 -55.19
N GLY A 235 -9.20 -3.34 -55.60
CA GLY A 235 -9.45 -2.98 -56.99
C GLY A 235 -9.07 -1.51 -57.19
N ALA A 236 -7.99 -1.29 -57.93
CA ALA A 236 -7.45 0.01 -58.28
C ALA A 236 -8.36 0.80 -59.25
N LYS A 237 -8.33 2.13 -59.15
CA LYS A 237 -8.22 3.12 -60.26
C LYS A 237 -8.35 4.52 -59.62
N SER A 238 -7.28 5.32 -59.57
CA SER A 238 -6.65 6.06 -60.68
C SER A 238 -7.30 7.44 -60.91
N GLN A 239 -6.59 8.46 -60.41
CA GLN A 239 -6.33 9.76 -61.03
C GLN A 239 -7.41 10.85 -61.13
N ARG A 240 -6.93 12.06 -60.77
CA ARG A 240 -7.25 13.44 -61.22
C ARG A 240 -8.41 14.20 -60.57
N ASN A 241 -8.01 15.14 -59.70
CA ASN A 241 -8.47 16.55 -59.70
C ASN A 241 -7.70 17.28 -60.85
N PRO A 242 -8.05 18.50 -61.37
CA PRO A 242 -8.99 19.50 -60.87
C PRO A 242 -9.90 20.23 -61.89
N ARG A 243 -10.75 21.10 -61.33
CA ARG A 243 -11.62 22.16 -61.90
C ARG A 243 -13.10 21.82 -62.00
#